data_AF-W8BWI5-F1
#
_entry.id   AF-W8BWI5-F1
#
_cell.length_a   1.000
_cell.length_b   1.000
_cell.length_c   1.000
_cell.angle_alpha   90.00
_cell.angle_beta   90.00
_cell.angle_gamma   90.00
#
_symmetry.space_group_name_H-M   'P 1'
#
loop_
_entity.id
_entity.type
_entity.pdbx_description
1 polymer ?
#
loop_
_entity_poly.entity_id
_entity_poly.type
_entity_poly.pdbx_seq_one_letter_code
_entity_poly.pdbx_strand_id
1 'polypeptide(L)'
;NTMDVLAAVVSDISENELRGGQVLTLLYNKISALTGDEESQKFVIQLTQLASVPYMEILQLWVQKGVICDPQQEFLVEDNEVIRREELPEHYSADYWEKRLNDIFNN
;
A
#
# COMPACT_ATOMS: atom_id res chain seq x y z
N ASN A 1 -8.73 22.27 12.85
CA ASN A 1 -10.06 21.66 13.06
C ASN A 1 -10.05 20.32 12.35
N THR A 2 -10.21 19.24 13.10
CA THR A 2 -10.01 17.85 12.65
C THR A 2 -10.95 17.43 11.54
N MET A 3 -12.20 17.94 11.53
CA MET A 3 -13.17 17.66 10.47
C MET A 3 -12.77 18.26 9.12
N ASP A 4 -12.10 19.40 9.11
CA ASP A 4 -11.63 20.02 7.87
C ASP A 4 -10.47 19.21 7.26
N VAL A 5 -9.61 18.63 8.11
CA VAL A 5 -8.53 17.74 7.68
C VAL A 5 -9.08 16.43 7.10
N LEU A 6 -10.10 15.86 7.73
CA LEU A 6 -10.81 14.69 7.20
C LEU A 6 -11.44 14.98 5.83
N ALA A 7 -12.16 16.09 5.71
CA ALA A 7 -12.81 16.48 4.46
C ALA A 7 -11.77 16.63 3.34
N ALA A 8 -10.64 17.29 3.62
CA ALA A 8 -9.56 17.41 2.67
C ALA A 8 -8.97 16.06 2.23
N VAL A 9 -8.74 15.14 3.19
CA VAL A 9 -8.25 13.78 2.88
C VAL A 9 -9.25 13.02 2.01
N VAL A 10 -10.55 13.07 2.32
CA VAL A 10 -11.58 12.38 1.54
C VAL A 10 -11.70 12.96 0.12
N SER A 11 -11.66 14.29 0.00
CA SER A 11 -11.61 14.97 -1.30
C SER A 11 -10.41 14.50 -2.12
N ASP A 12 -9.20 14.55 -1.55
CA ASP A 12 -7.97 14.12 -2.23
C ASP A 12 -8.05 12.65 -2.70
N ILE A 13 -8.60 11.75 -1.88
CA ILE A 13 -8.80 10.34 -2.24
C ILE A 13 -9.77 10.22 -3.42
N SER A 14 -10.91 10.92 -3.36
CA SER A 14 -11.95 10.82 -4.37
C SER A 14 -11.57 11.44 -5.72
N GLU A 15 -10.88 12.58 -5.69
CA GLU A 15 -10.49 13.33 -6.90
C GLU A 15 -9.37 12.63 -7.67
N ASN A 16 -8.48 11.94 -6.97
CA ASN A 16 -7.34 11.24 -7.57
C ASN A 16 -7.55 9.72 -7.66
N GLU A 17 -8.76 9.24 -7.34
CA GLU A 17 -9.13 7.81 -7.32
C GLU A 17 -8.13 6.92 -6.56
N LEU A 18 -7.57 7.43 -5.46
CA LEU A 18 -6.48 6.76 -4.73
C LEU A 18 -6.99 5.47 -4.06
N ARG A 19 -6.19 4.40 -4.16
CA ARG A 19 -6.51 3.11 -3.53
C ARG A 19 -5.29 2.50 -2.84
N GLY A 20 -5.54 1.61 -1.88
CA GLY A 20 -4.50 0.82 -1.21
C GLY A 20 -3.28 1.64 -0.75
N GLY A 21 -2.10 1.26 -1.26
CA GLY A 21 -0.83 1.92 -0.92
C GLY A 21 -0.75 3.41 -1.23
N GLN A 22 -1.50 3.89 -2.24
CA GLN A 22 -1.55 5.32 -2.59
C GLN A 22 -2.25 6.13 -1.49
N VAL A 23 -3.32 5.59 -0.89
CA VAL A 23 -4.01 6.21 0.25
C VAL A 23 -3.08 6.30 1.46
N LEU A 24 -2.32 5.24 1.74
CA LEU A 24 -1.32 5.26 2.84
C LEU A 24 -0.24 6.32 2.60
N THR A 25 0.18 6.50 1.36
CA THR A 25 1.16 7.52 0.96
C THR A 25 0.61 8.93 1.16
N LEU A 26 -0.64 9.17 0.73
CA LEU A 26 -1.34 10.45 0.98
C LEU A 26 -1.41 10.76 2.47
N LEU A 27 -1.85 9.80 3.29
CA LEU A 27 -2.00 9.98 4.72
C LEU A 27 -0.66 10.29 5.39
N TYR A 28 0.41 9.59 4.99
CA TYR A 28 1.77 9.89 5.45
C TYR A 28 2.18 11.33 5.13
N ASN A 29 1.96 11.78 3.89
CA ASN A 29 2.29 13.16 3.48
C ASN A 29 1.50 14.19 4.28
N LYS A 30 0.23 13.93 4.62
CA LYS A 30 -0.57 14.82 5.46
C LYS A 30 -0.04 14.89 6.90
N ILE A 31 0.41 13.78 7.48
CA ILE A 31 1.06 13.77 8.80
C ILE A 31 2.30 14.66 8.80
N SER A 32 3.12 14.58 7.75
CA SER A 32 4.31 15.42 7.59
C SER A 32 4.00 16.89 7.36
N ALA A 33 2.85 17.22 6.76
CA ALA A 33 2.43 18.61 6.52
C ALA A 33 1.81 19.28 7.76
N LEU A 34 1.28 18.51 8.71
CA LEU A 34 0.63 19.01 9.93
C LEU A 34 1.61 19.42 11.05
N THR A 35 2.82 19.88 10.69
CA THR A 35 3.81 20.37 11.67
C THR A 35 3.28 21.63 12.36
N GLY A 36 2.75 21.48 13.58
CA GLY A 36 2.21 22.58 14.40
C GLY A 36 0.77 22.41 14.87
N ASP A 37 0.03 21.42 14.35
CA ASP A 37 -1.29 21.03 14.83
C ASP A 37 -1.24 19.57 15.35
N GLU A 38 -0.83 19.41 16.61
CA GLU A 38 -0.62 18.10 17.25
C GLU A 38 -1.92 17.27 17.35
N GLU A 39 -3.07 17.92 17.52
CA GLU A 39 -4.36 17.23 17.63
C GLU A 39 -4.75 16.62 16.28
N SER A 40 -4.71 17.43 15.21
CA SER A 40 -4.98 16.94 13.86
C SER A 40 -3.95 15.91 13.41
N GLN A 41 -2.67 16.11 13.74
CA GLN A 41 -1.62 15.15 13.40
C GLN A 41 -1.85 13.79 14.07
N LYS A 42 -2.16 13.77 15.38
CA LYS A 42 -2.48 12.54 16.10
C LYS A 42 -3.70 11.83 15.51
N PHE A 43 -4.72 12.59 15.12
CA PHE A 43 -5.90 12.05 14.47
C PHE A 43 -5.57 11.35 13.14
N VAL A 44 -4.79 11.99 12.25
CA VAL A 44 -4.39 11.39 10.97
C VAL A 44 -3.47 10.18 11.17
N ILE A 45 -2.61 10.18 12.20
CA ILE A 45 -1.81 9.01 12.58
C ILE A 45 -2.71 7.82 12.92
N GLN A 46 -3.73 8.03 13.76
CA GLN A 46 -4.68 6.96 14.12
C GLN A 46 -5.45 6.44 12.90
N LEU A 47 -5.89 7.35 12.02
CA LEU A 47 -6.54 6.97 10.77
C LEU A 47 -5.62 6.11 9.89
N THR A 48 -4.34 6.49 9.77
CA THR A 48 -3.33 5.76 9.00
C THR A 48 -3.09 4.37 9.57
N GLN A 49 -3.00 4.25 10.90
CA GLN A 49 -2.84 2.96 11.56
C GLN A 49 -4.00 2.03 11.24
N LEU A 50 -5.24 2.53 11.33
CA LEU A 50 -6.44 1.75 11.04
C LEU A 50 -6.54 1.37 9.55
N ALA A 51 -6.27 2.32 8.65
CA ALA A 51 -6.30 2.08 7.21
C ALA A 51 -5.19 1.13 6.74
N SER A 52 -4.05 1.09 7.44
CA SER A 52 -2.93 0.22 7.07
C SER A 52 -3.12 -1.25 7.42
N VAL A 53 -4.03 -1.60 8.33
CA VAL A 53 -4.25 -3.00 8.78
C VAL A 53 -4.43 -3.97 7.61
N PRO A 54 -5.41 -3.81 6.69
CA PRO A 54 -5.62 -4.76 5.60
C PRO A 54 -4.40 -4.84 4.67
N TYR A 55 -3.76 -3.71 4.38
CA TYR A 55 -2.57 -3.66 3.54
C TYR A 55 -1.38 -4.43 4.17
N MET A 56 -1.19 -4.28 5.48
CA MET A 56 -0.11 -4.95 6.21
C MET A 56 -0.36 -6.45 6.39
N GLU A 57 -1.62 -6.88 6.49
CA GLU A 57 -1.97 -8.30 6.49
C GLU A 57 -1.60 -8.98 5.16
N ILE A 58 -1.90 -8.34 4.03
CA ILE A 58 -1.52 -8.83 2.70
C ILE A 58 0.01 -8.86 2.57
N LEU A 59 0.70 -7.80 2.98
CA LEU A 59 2.16 -7.74 2.99
C LEU A 59 2.78 -8.87 3.82
N GLN A 60 2.25 -9.10 5.02
CA GLN A 60 2.76 -10.14 5.91
C GLN A 60 2.59 -11.53 5.29
N LEU A 61 1.41 -11.81 4.71
CA LEU A 61 1.15 -13.09 4.06
C LEU A 61 2.09 -13.33 2.88
N TRP A 62 2.34 -12.29 2.09
CA TRP A 62 3.23 -12.36 0.96
C TRP A 62 4.69 -12.58 1.38
N VAL A 63 5.20 -11.82 2.35
CA VAL A 63 6.59 -11.96 2.83
C VAL A 63 6.83 -13.34 3.46
N GLN A 64 5.87 -13.86 4.21
CA GLN A 64 6.04 -15.11 4.97
C GLN A 64 5.76 -16.36 4.14
N LYS A 65 4.76 -16.31 3.25
CA LYS A 65 4.26 -17.50 2.53
C LYS A 65 4.38 -17.39 1.01
N GLY A 66 4.70 -16.20 0.49
CA GLY A 66 4.73 -15.93 -0.95
C GLY A 66 3.33 -15.90 -1.58
N VAL A 67 2.27 -15.74 -0.78
CA VAL A 67 0.87 -15.76 -1.25
C VAL A 67 0.29 -14.36 -1.16
N ILE A 68 -0.37 -13.92 -2.23
CA ILE A 68 -1.15 -12.68 -2.24
C ILE A 68 -2.63 -13.07 -2.21
N CYS A 69 -3.35 -12.56 -1.21
CA CYS A 69 -4.80 -12.69 -1.12
C CYS A 69 -5.37 -11.28 -1.07
N ASP A 70 -5.62 -10.71 -2.24
CA ASP A 70 -6.03 -9.32 -2.39
C ASP A 70 -7.26 -9.18 -3.29
N PRO A 71 -8.48 -9.41 -2.74
CA PRO A 71 -9.71 -9.34 -3.51
C PRO A 71 -10.03 -7.94 -4.07
N GLN A 72 -9.43 -6.90 -3.49
CA GLN A 72 -9.69 -5.50 -3.85
C GLN A 72 -8.61 -4.93 -4.79
N GLN A 73 -7.55 -5.70 -5.08
CA GLN A 73 -6.41 -5.28 -5.92
C GLN A 73 -5.77 -3.97 -5.41
N GLU A 74 -5.61 -3.87 -4.10
CA GLU A 74 -5.07 -2.70 -3.41
C GLU A 74 -3.58 -2.84 -3.02
N PHE A 75 -3.03 -4.05 -3.13
CA PHE A 75 -1.65 -4.35 -2.81
C PHE A 75 -0.71 -3.93 -3.95
N LEU A 76 0.46 -3.42 -3.59
CA LEU A 76 1.49 -2.93 -4.53
C LEU A 76 1.96 -4.00 -5.53
N VAL A 77 1.78 -5.27 -5.17
CA VAL A 77 2.30 -6.40 -5.92
C VAL A 77 1.12 -7.21 -6.47
N GLU A 78 0.99 -7.27 -7.79
CA GLU A 78 0.02 -8.15 -8.43
C GLU A 78 0.56 -9.58 -8.56
N ASP A 79 -0.28 -10.57 -8.31
CA ASP A 79 0.06 -11.98 -8.54
C ASP A 79 -0.09 -12.31 -10.03
N ASN A 80 1.03 -12.28 -10.76
CA ASN A 80 1.06 -12.80 -12.11
C ASN A 80 1.00 -14.33 -12.03
N GLU A 81 -0.21 -14.90 -12.09
CA GLU A 81 -0.50 -16.35 -12.10
C GLU A 81 0.22 -17.17 -13.18
N VAL A 82 1.05 -16.56 -14.01
CA VAL A 82 1.73 -17.19 -15.15
C VAL A 82 2.86 -18.13 -14.71
N ILE A 83 3.31 -18.08 -13.46
CA ILE A 83 4.46 -18.87 -13.01
C ILE A 83 4.02 -19.81 -11.89
N ARG A 84 3.52 -20.98 -12.30
CA ARG A 84 3.31 -22.10 -11.39
C ARG A 84 4.66 -22.55 -10.82
N ARG A 85 4.70 -22.73 -9.50
CA ARG A 85 5.91 -23.17 -8.78
C ARG A 85 6.48 -24.48 -9.31
N GLU A 86 5.64 -25.31 -9.94
CA GLU A 86 6.01 -26.58 -10.56
C GLU A 86 6.76 -26.44 -11.89
N GLU A 87 6.71 -25.27 -12.56
CA GLU A 87 7.33 -25.04 -13.87
C GLU A 87 8.67 -24.27 -13.78
N LEU A 88 9.10 -23.89 -12.56
CA LEU A 88 10.34 -23.13 -12.35
C LEU A 88 11.56 -24.06 -12.20
N PRO A 89 12.60 -23.92 -13.03
CA PRO A 89 13.90 -24.56 -12.80
C PRO A 89 14.51 -24.13 -11.45
N GLU A 90 15.30 -24.98 -10.80
CA GLU A 90 15.95 -24.77 -9.48
C GLU A 90 16.78 -23.47 -9.31
N HIS A 91 16.98 -22.70 -10.39
CA HIS A 91 17.80 -21.48 -10.42
C HIS A 91 17.03 -20.21 -10.79
N TYR A 92 15.70 -20.27 -10.91
CA TYR A 92 14.84 -19.21 -11.44
C TYR A 92 14.37 -18.17 -10.39
N SER A 93 15.07 -18.05 -9.27
CA SER A 93 14.67 -17.13 -8.20
C SER A 93 15.10 -15.69 -8.45
N ALA A 94 16.23 -15.44 -9.13
CA ALA A 94 16.76 -14.10 -9.33
C ALA A 94 15.95 -13.28 -10.36
N ASP A 95 15.69 -13.86 -11.54
CA ASP A 95 15.02 -13.16 -12.65
C ASP A 95 13.54 -12.82 -12.34
N TYR A 96 12.89 -13.60 -11.48
CA TYR A 96 11.51 -13.37 -11.05
C TYR A 96 11.38 -12.12 -10.18
N TRP A 97 12.25 -11.97 -9.17
CA TRP A 97 12.26 -10.79 -8.32
C TRP A 97 12.71 -9.55 -9.08
N GLU A 98 13.65 -9.68 -10.02
CA GLU A 98 14.19 -8.55 -10.76
C GLU A 98 13.17 -7.93 -11.73
N LYS A 99 12.38 -8.74 -12.45
CA LYS A 99 11.26 -8.24 -13.26
C LYS A 99 10.16 -7.60 -12.41
N ARG A 100 9.79 -8.24 -11.30
CA ARG A 100 8.70 -7.79 -10.42
C ARG A 100 9.02 -6.51 -9.65
N LEU A 101 10.27 -6.33 -9.22
CA LEU A 101 10.72 -5.11 -8.56
C LEU A 101 10.86 -3.94 -9.55
N ASN A 102 11.34 -4.19 -10.78
CA ASN A 102 11.48 -3.14 -11.78
C ASN A 102 10.15 -2.49 -12.20
N ASP A 103 9.04 -3.24 -12.19
CA ASP A 103 7.71 -2.68 -12.46
C ASP A 103 7.19 -1.80 -11.29
N ILE A 104 7.60 -2.09 -10.06
CA ILE A 104 7.23 -1.32 -8.85
C ILE A 104 7.98 0.04 -8.79
N PHE A 105 9.23 0.09 -9.26
CA PHE A 105 10.06 1.31 -9.18
C PHE A 105 9.96 2.24 -10.39
N ASN A 106 9.33 1.82 -11.49
CA ASN A 106 9.25 2.60 -12.74
C ASN A 106 7.85 3.20 -13.02
N ASN A 107 6.92 3.16 -12.05
CA ASN A 107 5.59 3.76 -12.18
C ASN A 107 5.36 4.82 -11.09
#